data_AF-A0A078B3Z2-F1
#
_entry.id   AF-A0A078B3Z2-F1
#
_cell.length_a   1.000
_cell.length_b   1.000
_cell.length_c   1.000
_cell.angle_alpha   90.00
_cell.angle_beta   90.00
_cell.angle_gamma   90.00
#
_symmetry.space_group_name_H-M   'P 1'
#
loop_
_entity.id
_entity.type
_entity.pdbx_description
1 polymer ?
#
loop_
_entity_poly.entity_id
_entity_poly.type
_entity_poly.pdbx_seq_one_letter_code
_entity_poly.pdbx_strand_id
1 'polypeptide(L)'
;MISPQDVPIIQDRIYDSEKLANALVNHITNEKGEILARVWENKGFQEIYDYKGVELTRRRLKRKQEQVFNRFDASTHLFQKVYYNPELLAQDEVQLRETFIKYNNIHDQTQNFLRGAFFLGYWPLTYVVARKISPAGVFLYSLAYLGAYKYGAKAFALGTLQGNLNRHAEDLAKKYGIKKPDEYAQ
;
A
#
# COMPACT_ATOMS: atom_id res chain seq x y z
N MET A 1 8.47 27.89 40.20
CA MET A 1 7.25 28.57 39.72
C MET A 1 7.47 28.87 38.25
N ILE A 2 6.76 28.18 37.37
CA ILE A 2 6.83 28.39 35.92
C ILE A 2 5.94 29.60 35.61
N SER A 3 6.45 30.57 34.86
CA SER A 3 5.69 31.77 34.47
C SER A 3 4.51 31.35 33.58
N PRO A 4 3.28 31.89 33.78
CA PRO A 4 2.14 31.64 32.89
C PRO A 4 2.38 32.00 31.42
N GLN A 5 3.48 32.68 31.11
CA GLN A 5 3.86 33.14 29.78
C GLN A 5 4.71 32.13 28.98
N ASP A 6 5.15 31.02 29.60
CA ASP A 6 5.98 29.99 28.95
C ASP A 6 5.17 28.78 28.45
N VAL A 7 3.83 28.86 28.46
CA VAL A 7 3.01 27.86 27.75
C VAL A 7 3.03 28.26 26.28
N PRO A 8 3.69 27.49 25.38
CA PRO A 8 3.68 27.82 23.97
C PRO A 8 2.23 27.87 23.50
N ILE A 9 1.90 28.93 22.75
CA ILE A 9 0.62 29.15 22.08
C ILE A 9 0.45 28.03 21.03
N ILE A 10 0.11 26.83 21.48
CA ILE A 10 -0.15 25.66 20.65
C ILE A 10 -1.62 25.67 20.20
N GLN A 11 -2.48 26.46 20.85
CA GLN A 11 -3.93 26.44 20.62
C GLN A 11 -4.38 27.12 19.31
N ASP A 12 -3.64 28.09 18.76
CA ASP A 12 -4.06 28.82 17.55
C ASP A 12 -3.84 28.07 16.22
N ARG A 13 -3.18 26.90 16.23
CA ARG A 13 -3.04 26.05 15.03
C ARG A 13 -3.99 24.87 14.97
N ILE A 14 -4.81 24.64 16.01
CA ILE A 14 -5.60 23.42 16.13
C ILE A 14 -6.91 23.50 15.32
N TYR A 15 -7.41 24.71 15.04
CA TYR A 15 -8.63 24.92 14.26
C TYR A 15 -8.44 26.03 13.23
N ASP A 16 -7.66 25.75 12.18
CA ASP A 16 -7.72 26.54 10.95
C ASP A 16 -9.09 26.26 10.30
N SER A 17 -10.09 26.99 10.76
CA SER A 17 -11.50 26.85 10.38
C SER A 17 -11.69 27.12 8.89
N GLU A 18 -10.84 27.94 8.27
CA GLU A 18 -10.80 28.12 6.82
C GLU A 18 -10.25 26.88 6.09
N LYS A 19 -9.23 26.20 6.62
CA LYS A 19 -8.82 24.90 6.04
C LYS A 19 -9.88 23.83 6.21
N LEU A 20 -10.54 23.76 7.37
CA LEU A 20 -11.66 22.84 7.60
C LEU A 20 -12.84 23.18 6.70
N ALA A 21 -13.20 24.45 6.57
CA ALA A 21 -14.24 24.92 5.67
C ALA A 21 -13.88 24.66 4.20
N ASN A 22 -12.65 24.89 3.77
CA ASN A 22 -12.20 24.56 2.42
C ASN A 22 -12.17 23.04 2.16
N ALA A 23 -11.93 22.22 3.18
CA ALA A 23 -12.05 20.77 3.09
C ALA A 23 -13.53 20.31 3.03
N LEU A 24 -14.45 21.03 3.69
CA LEU A 24 -15.89 20.76 3.71
C LEU A 24 -16.66 21.35 2.51
N VAL A 25 -16.19 22.45 1.93
CA VAL A 25 -16.86 23.17 0.83
C VAL A 25 -16.49 22.58 -0.53
N ASN A 26 -15.36 21.88 -0.62
CA ASN A 26 -14.92 21.20 -1.84
C ASN A 26 -15.30 19.72 -1.84
N HIS A 27 -16.58 19.39 -1.63
CA HIS A 27 -17.06 18.04 -1.95
C HIS A 27 -17.46 18.02 -3.43
N ILE A 28 -16.77 17.22 -4.27
CA ILE A 28 -17.33 16.89 -5.58
C ILE A 28 -18.35 15.80 -5.30
N THR A 29 -19.60 16.10 -5.61
CA THR A 29 -20.65 15.10 -5.63
C THR A 29 -20.83 14.56 -7.03
N ASN A 30 -21.20 13.29 -7.15
CA ASN A 30 -21.70 12.76 -8.42
C ASN A 30 -23.12 13.30 -8.70
N GLU A 31 -23.70 12.91 -9.84
CA GLU A 31 -25.07 13.29 -10.23
C GLU A 31 -26.14 12.85 -9.20
N LYS A 32 -25.80 11.89 -8.34
CA LYS A 32 -26.66 11.37 -7.26
C LYS A 32 -26.49 12.11 -5.93
N GLY A 33 -25.58 13.09 -5.84
CA GLY A 33 -25.27 13.81 -4.61
C GLY A 33 -24.31 13.09 -3.66
N GLU A 34 -23.71 11.97 -4.07
CA GLU A 34 -22.79 11.20 -3.24
C GLU A 34 -21.37 11.79 -3.30
N ILE A 35 -20.67 11.80 -2.16
CA ILE A 35 -19.34 12.43 -2.02
C ILE A 35 -18.26 11.52 -2.61
N LEU A 36 -17.50 12.03 -3.58
CA LEU A 36 -16.34 11.34 -4.16
C LEU A 36 -15.12 11.41 -3.23
N ALA A 37 -14.32 10.34 -3.22
CA ALA A 37 -13.17 10.17 -2.33
C ALA A 37 -11.99 11.12 -2.60
N ARG A 38 -11.89 11.65 -3.84
CA ARG A 38 -10.77 12.50 -4.30
C ARG A 38 -9.41 11.95 -3.88
N VAL A 39 -9.16 10.68 -4.17
CA VAL A 39 -8.01 9.94 -3.66
C VAL A 39 -6.70 10.71 -3.89
N TRP A 40 -6.54 11.35 -5.06
CA TRP A 40 -5.37 12.17 -5.42
C TRP A 40 -5.06 13.38 -4.50
N GLU A 41 -6.01 13.83 -3.66
CA GLU A 41 -5.82 14.91 -2.69
C GLU A 41 -5.37 14.38 -1.32
N ASN A 42 -5.58 13.08 -1.07
CA ASN A 42 -5.16 12.42 0.16
C ASN A 42 -3.66 12.13 0.11
N LYS A 43 -2.94 12.39 1.21
CA LYS A 43 -1.53 11.96 1.36
C LYS A 43 -1.39 10.44 1.20
N GLY A 44 -2.39 9.67 1.61
CA GLY A 44 -2.43 8.21 1.45
C GLY A 44 -2.35 7.77 -0.02
N PHE A 45 -2.79 8.60 -0.98
CA PHE A 45 -2.57 8.32 -2.40
C PHE A 45 -1.09 8.26 -2.73
N GLN A 46 -0.30 9.21 -2.23
CA GLN A 46 1.14 9.24 -2.46
C GLN A 46 1.82 8.07 -1.76
N GLU A 47 1.38 7.69 -0.56
CA GLU A 47 1.97 6.55 0.16
C GLU A 47 1.78 5.22 -0.58
N ILE A 48 0.61 4.99 -1.18
CA ILE A 48 0.32 3.75 -1.91
C ILE A 48 0.91 3.79 -3.33
N TYR A 49 0.85 4.93 -4.02
CA TYR A 49 1.27 5.07 -5.41
C TYR A 49 2.77 5.38 -5.58
N ASP A 50 3.35 6.20 -4.70
CA ASP A 50 4.74 6.67 -4.73
C ASP A 50 5.38 6.57 -3.34
N TYR A 51 5.47 5.35 -2.81
CA TYR A 51 6.08 5.09 -1.50
C TYR A 51 7.54 5.61 -1.39
N LYS A 52 8.21 5.88 -2.51
CA LYS A 52 9.59 6.40 -2.55
C LYS A 52 9.65 7.93 -2.55
N GLY A 53 8.53 8.64 -2.67
CA GLY A 53 8.45 10.10 -2.61
C GLY A 53 9.18 10.83 -3.74
N VAL A 54 9.36 10.19 -4.90
CA VAL A 54 10.13 10.76 -6.01
C VAL A 54 9.30 11.79 -6.81
N GLU A 55 7.97 11.66 -6.82
CA GLU A 55 7.05 12.45 -7.65
C GLU A 55 6.50 13.71 -6.95
N LEU A 56 6.99 14.08 -5.75
CA LEU A 56 6.52 15.23 -4.95
C LEU A 56 6.49 16.58 -5.71
N THR A 57 7.26 16.74 -6.79
CA THR A 57 7.43 17.99 -7.53
C THR A 57 6.74 18.03 -8.90
N ARG A 58 6.22 16.92 -9.44
CA ARG A 58 5.69 16.86 -10.83
C ARG A 58 4.15 16.73 -10.86
N ARG A 59 3.47 17.87 -10.94
CA ARG A 59 2.00 17.97 -10.90
C ARG A 59 1.30 17.28 -12.07
N ARG A 60 0.41 16.33 -11.74
CA ARG A 60 -1.02 16.16 -12.14
C ARG A 60 -1.50 14.81 -11.56
N LEU A 61 -1.70 14.74 -10.24
CA LEU A 61 -2.02 13.48 -9.52
C LEU A 61 -3.30 12.82 -10.06
N LYS A 62 -4.30 13.61 -10.45
CA LYS A 62 -5.51 13.11 -11.13
C LYS A 62 -5.20 12.36 -12.44
N ARG A 63 -4.34 12.91 -13.30
CA ARG A 63 -3.92 12.23 -14.54
C ARG A 63 -3.13 10.96 -14.23
N LYS A 64 -2.31 10.97 -13.18
CA LYS A 64 -1.60 9.76 -12.74
C LYS A 64 -2.56 8.70 -12.23
N GLN A 65 -3.55 9.06 -11.42
CA GLN A 65 -4.62 8.15 -11.01
C GLN A 65 -5.27 7.49 -12.24
N GLU A 66 -5.70 8.28 -13.23
CA GLU A 66 -6.29 7.75 -14.47
C GLU A 66 -5.33 6.82 -15.21
N GLN A 67 -4.04 7.18 -15.30
CA GLN A 67 -3.03 6.32 -15.93
C GLN A 67 -2.86 5.00 -15.17
N VAL A 68 -2.86 5.05 -13.85
CA VAL A 68 -2.69 3.89 -12.98
C VAL A 68 -3.90 2.97 -13.09
N PHE A 69 -5.10 3.53 -13.02
CA PHE A 69 -6.36 2.83 -13.26
C PHE A 69 -6.38 2.11 -14.60
N ASN A 70 -5.94 2.78 -15.67
CA ASN A 70 -5.95 2.22 -17.02
C ASN A 70 -4.82 1.21 -17.28
N ARG A 71 -3.67 1.34 -16.60
CA ARG A 71 -2.51 0.45 -16.80
C ARG A 71 -2.60 -0.84 -16.00
N PHE A 72 -3.27 -0.84 -14.86
CA PHE A 72 -3.37 -2.02 -14.02
C PHE A 72 -4.34 -3.05 -14.62
N ASP A 73 -3.85 -4.28 -14.67
CA ASP A 73 -4.68 -5.44 -14.99
C ASP A 73 -5.55 -5.79 -13.77
N ALA A 74 -6.85 -5.93 -14.00
CA ALA A 74 -7.82 -6.31 -12.98
C ALA A 74 -7.59 -7.74 -12.45
N SER A 75 -6.89 -8.62 -13.18
CA SER A 75 -6.55 -9.96 -12.70
C SER A 75 -5.58 -9.95 -11.52
N THR A 76 -4.59 -9.05 -11.56
CA THR A 76 -3.45 -9.03 -10.63
C THR A 76 -3.50 -7.86 -9.67
N HIS A 77 -4.06 -6.72 -10.11
CA HIS A 77 -4.06 -5.45 -9.39
C HIS A 77 -5.47 -4.88 -9.22
N LEU A 78 -6.45 -5.76 -8.92
CA LEU A 78 -7.85 -5.37 -8.74
C LEU A 78 -8.00 -4.30 -7.66
N PHE A 79 -7.34 -4.48 -6.52
CA PHE A 79 -7.40 -3.53 -5.41
C PHE A 79 -6.97 -2.12 -5.85
N GLN A 80 -5.81 -2.01 -6.50
CA GLN A 80 -5.31 -0.73 -7.00
C GLN A 80 -6.27 -0.15 -8.04
N LYS A 81 -6.82 -0.97 -8.92
CA LYS A 81 -7.77 -0.52 -9.93
C LYS A 81 -9.06 0.04 -9.31
N VAL A 82 -9.61 -0.63 -8.30
CA VAL A 82 -10.78 -0.10 -7.57
C VAL A 82 -10.42 1.17 -6.81
N TYR A 83 -9.30 1.15 -6.09
CA TYR A 83 -8.84 2.28 -5.28
C TYR A 83 -8.56 3.54 -6.11
N TYR A 84 -8.15 3.38 -7.37
CA TYR A 84 -7.92 4.50 -8.29
C TYR A 84 -9.09 4.79 -9.23
N ASN A 85 -10.27 4.21 -9.01
CA ASN A 85 -11.45 4.53 -9.83
C ASN A 85 -11.85 6.02 -9.66
N PRO A 86 -12.12 6.76 -10.76
CA PRO A 86 -12.53 8.17 -10.69
C PRO A 86 -13.87 8.40 -9.96
N GLU A 87 -14.75 7.40 -9.94
CA GLU A 87 -16.07 7.45 -9.30
C GLU A 87 -16.08 6.90 -7.87
N LEU A 88 -14.91 6.57 -7.31
CA LEU A 88 -14.81 6.01 -5.96
C LEU A 88 -15.42 6.96 -4.93
N LEU A 89 -16.38 6.45 -4.15
CA LEU A 89 -17.02 7.16 -3.07
C LEU A 89 -16.10 7.28 -1.84
N ALA A 90 -16.25 8.37 -1.08
CA ALA A 90 -15.42 8.64 0.10
C ALA A 90 -15.51 7.52 1.16
N GLN A 91 -16.70 6.94 1.37
CA GLN A 91 -16.89 5.85 2.33
C GLN A 91 -16.14 4.57 1.91
N ASP A 92 -16.19 4.25 0.61
CA ASP A 92 -15.52 3.07 0.07
C ASP A 92 -13.98 3.24 0.09
N GLU A 93 -13.47 4.46 -0.11
CA GLU A 93 -12.04 4.75 0.07
C GLU A 93 -11.56 4.49 1.48
N VAL A 94 -12.34 4.93 2.49
CA VAL A 94 -12.00 4.68 3.90
C VAL A 94 -11.93 3.18 4.16
N GLN A 95 -12.92 2.42 3.68
CA GLN A 95 -12.93 0.96 3.82
C GLN A 95 -11.72 0.30 3.15
N LEU A 96 -11.37 0.69 1.91
CA LEU A 96 -10.21 0.18 1.19
C LEU A 96 -8.91 0.54 1.90
N ARG A 97 -8.80 1.75 2.45
CA ARG A 97 -7.62 2.21 3.19
C ARG A 97 -7.43 1.44 4.50
N GLU A 98 -8.51 1.24 5.27
CA GLU A 98 -8.48 0.43 6.49
C GLU A 98 -8.06 -1.01 6.19
N THR A 99 -8.60 -1.57 5.11
CA THR A 99 -8.24 -2.90 4.62
C THR A 99 -6.75 -2.95 4.25
N PHE A 100 -6.25 -1.95 3.53
CA PHE A 100 -4.83 -1.84 3.18
C PHE A 100 -3.95 -1.79 4.44
N ILE A 101 -4.25 -0.90 5.39
CA ILE A 101 -3.47 -0.76 6.63
C ILE A 101 -3.44 -2.08 7.41
N LYS A 102 -4.59 -2.74 7.54
CA LYS A 102 -4.70 -4.03 8.22
C LYS A 102 -3.79 -5.08 7.59
N TYR A 103 -3.87 -5.27 6.27
CA TYR A 103 -3.07 -6.30 5.60
C TYR A 103 -1.60 -5.90 5.43
N ASN A 104 -1.29 -4.61 5.31
CA ASN A 104 0.08 -4.13 5.30
C ASN A 104 0.77 -4.42 6.64
N ASN A 105 0.09 -4.16 7.77
CA ASN A 105 0.63 -4.50 9.10
C ASN A 105 0.89 -6.01 9.23
N ILE A 106 -0.02 -6.86 8.74
CA ILE A 106 0.18 -8.32 8.72
C ILE A 106 1.38 -8.68 7.82
N HIS A 107 1.50 -8.04 6.66
CA HIS A 107 2.62 -8.26 5.74
C HIS A 107 3.96 -7.87 6.38
N ASP A 108 4.03 -6.74 7.07
CA ASP A 108 5.24 -6.28 7.76
C ASP A 108 5.63 -7.21 8.90
N GLN A 109 4.66 -7.68 9.69
CA GLN A 109 4.90 -8.71 10.71
C GLN A 109 5.41 -10.00 10.08
N THR A 110 4.80 -10.43 8.97
CA THR A 110 5.21 -11.62 8.23
C THR A 110 6.62 -11.45 7.68
N GLN A 111 6.98 -10.29 7.12
CA GLN A 111 8.33 -10.02 6.62
C GLN A 111 9.38 -10.07 7.74
N ASN A 112 9.09 -9.47 8.89
CA ASN A 112 9.98 -9.48 10.05
C ASN A 112 10.15 -10.90 10.60
N PHE A 113 9.06 -11.65 10.71
CA PHE A 113 9.10 -13.05 11.09
C PHE A 113 9.92 -13.89 10.10
N LEU A 114 9.66 -13.77 8.80
CA LEU A 114 10.41 -14.48 7.75
C LEU A 114 11.89 -14.11 7.78
N ARG A 115 12.24 -12.85 8.01
CA ARG A 115 13.64 -12.42 8.13
C ARG A 115 14.32 -13.09 9.33
N GLY A 116 13.66 -13.13 10.49
CA GLY A 116 14.15 -13.82 11.67
C GLY A 116 14.29 -15.33 11.46
N ALA A 117 13.26 -15.97 10.92
CA ALA A 117 13.25 -17.40 10.62
C ALA A 117 14.33 -17.79 9.62
N PHE A 118 14.49 -17.02 8.53
CA PHE A 118 15.55 -17.28 7.55
C PHE A 118 16.94 -17.08 8.14
N PHE A 119 17.15 -16.09 9.02
CA PHE A 119 18.43 -15.90 9.70
C PHE A 119 18.74 -17.07 10.65
N LEU A 120 17.77 -17.47 11.48
CA LEU A 120 17.90 -18.58 12.42
C LEU A 120 18.10 -19.93 11.71
N GLY A 121 17.49 -20.13 10.54
CA GLY A 121 17.74 -21.31 9.71
C GLY A 121 19.10 -21.26 9.01
N TYR A 122 19.50 -20.08 8.54
CA TYR A 122 20.76 -19.88 7.82
C TYR A 122 21.98 -20.20 8.68
N TRP A 123 22.00 -19.72 9.93
CA TRP A 123 23.16 -19.83 10.80
C TRP A 123 23.64 -21.28 11.05
N PRO A 124 22.81 -22.22 11.55
CA PRO A 124 23.23 -23.59 11.78
C PRO A 124 23.52 -24.33 10.47
N LEU A 125 22.75 -24.07 9.40
CA LEU A 125 23.00 -24.70 8.09
C LEU A 125 24.35 -24.29 7.52
N THR A 126 24.67 -22.99 7.56
CA THR A 126 25.95 -22.46 7.07
C THR A 126 27.11 -23.05 7.87
N TYR A 127 26.97 -23.20 9.18
CA TYR A 127 27.98 -23.83 10.02
C TYR A 127 28.25 -25.29 9.61
N VAL A 128 27.20 -26.06 9.34
CA VAL A 128 27.32 -27.45 8.87
C VAL A 128 27.95 -27.51 7.48
N VAL A 129 27.56 -26.61 6.57
CA VAL A 129 28.10 -26.51 5.21
C VAL A 129 29.57 -26.12 5.22
N ALA A 130 29.95 -25.15 6.05
CA ALA A 130 31.33 -24.65 6.16
C ALA A 130 32.32 -25.70 6.67
N ARG A 131 31.86 -26.70 7.42
CA ARG A 131 32.70 -27.84 7.84
C ARG A 131 33.01 -28.82 6.70
N LYS A 132 32.21 -28.82 5.63
CA LYS A 132 32.29 -29.81 4.54
C LYS A 132 32.78 -29.22 3.21
N ILE A 133 32.66 -27.92 3.03
CA ILE A 133 32.90 -27.25 1.74
C ILE A 133 33.92 -26.13 1.93
N SER A 134 34.71 -25.86 0.88
CA SER A 134 35.64 -24.74 0.83
C SER A 134 34.92 -23.38 1.03
N PRO A 135 35.65 -22.32 1.42
CA PRO A 135 35.07 -20.99 1.60
C PRO A 135 34.31 -20.46 0.38
N ALA A 136 34.79 -20.76 -0.82
CA ALA A 136 34.12 -20.37 -2.07
C ALA A 136 32.74 -21.03 -2.21
N GLY A 137 32.60 -22.30 -1.83
CA GLY A 137 31.31 -22.99 -1.86
C GLY A 137 30.35 -22.49 -0.78
N VAL A 138 30.85 -22.12 0.40
CA VAL A 138 30.03 -21.45 1.43
C VAL A 138 29.50 -20.13 0.90
N PHE A 139 30.32 -19.33 0.22
CA PHE A 139 29.88 -18.07 -0.40
C PHE A 139 28.76 -18.28 -1.44
N LEU A 140 28.90 -19.27 -2.33
CA LEU A 140 27.84 -19.61 -3.29
C LEU A 140 26.56 -20.07 -2.59
N TYR A 141 26.67 -20.88 -1.53
CA TYR A 141 25.53 -21.28 -0.71
C TYR A 141 24.83 -20.07 -0.09
N SER A 142 25.58 -19.11 0.46
CA SER A 142 25.02 -17.87 1.01
C SER A 142 24.24 -17.07 -0.03
N LEU A 143 24.79 -16.93 -1.25
CA LEU A 143 24.10 -16.26 -2.36
C LEU A 143 22.82 -16.98 -2.76
N ALA A 144 22.86 -18.31 -2.88
CA ALA A 144 21.69 -19.11 -3.20
C ALA A 144 20.60 -18.97 -2.12
N TYR A 145 20.99 -18.96 -0.85
CA TYR A 145 20.07 -18.79 0.29
C TYR A 145 19.44 -17.39 0.30
N LEU A 146 20.22 -16.34 0.03
CA LEU A 146 19.70 -14.97 -0.15
C LEU A 146 18.73 -14.88 -1.34
N GLY A 147 19.04 -15.58 -2.43
CA GLY A 147 18.16 -15.74 -3.58
C GLY A 147 16.82 -16.37 -3.20
N ALA A 148 16.85 -17.50 -2.48
CA ALA A 148 15.65 -18.19 -2.00
C ALA A 148 14.78 -17.30 -1.11
N TYR A 149 15.39 -16.50 -0.22
CA TYR A 149 14.67 -15.54 0.59
C TYR A 149 13.98 -14.44 -0.26
N LYS A 150 14.72 -13.85 -1.20
CA LYS A 150 14.23 -12.71 -1.99
C LYS A 150 13.17 -13.12 -3.02
N TYR A 151 13.40 -14.21 -3.76
CA TYR A 151 12.53 -14.64 -4.85
C TYR A 151 11.49 -15.67 -4.44
N GLY A 152 11.69 -16.37 -3.32
CA GLY A 152 10.71 -17.29 -2.75
C GLY A 152 9.89 -16.63 -1.65
N ALA A 153 10.48 -16.49 -0.46
CA ALA A 153 9.74 -16.10 0.75
C ALA A 153 9.12 -14.69 0.65
N LYS A 154 9.86 -13.70 0.16
CA LYS A 154 9.32 -12.34 -0.03
C LYS A 154 8.25 -12.28 -1.12
N ALA A 155 8.47 -12.96 -2.24
CA ALA A 155 7.49 -13.01 -3.32
C ALA A 155 6.18 -13.66 -2.85
N PHE A 156 6.27 -14.73 -2.06
CA PHE A 156 5.10 -15.38 -1.44
C PHE A 156 4.35 -14.46 -0.48
N ALA A 157 5.06 -13.77 0.42
CA ALA A 157 4.45 -12.83 1.35
C ALA A 157 3.76 -11.67 0.62
N LEU A 158 4.35 -11.17 -0.46
CA LEU A 158 3.75 -10.14 -1.31
C LEU A 158 2.53 -10.67 -2.07
N GLY A 159 2.62 -11.88 -2.63
CA GLY A 159 1.49 -12.52 -3.31
C GLY A 159 0.30 -12.75 -2.38
N THR A 160 0.56 -13.10 -1.12
CA THR A 160 -0.48 -13.26 -0.10
C THR A 160 -1.14 -11.93 0.25
N LEU A 161 -0.34 -10.86 0.42
CA LEU A 161 -0.86 -9.50 0.62
C LEU A 161 -1.76 -9.08 -0.54
N GLN A 162 -1.23 -9.15 -1.77
CA GLN A 162 -1.94 -8.72 -2.97
C GLN A 162 -3.21 -9.55 -3.19
N GLY A 163 -3.15 -10.87 -2.98
CA GLY A 163 -4.31 -11.75 -3.09
C GLY A 163 -5.42 -11.40 -2.08
N ASN A 164 -5.06 -11.11 -0.83
CA ASN A 164 -6.04 -10.68 0.18
C ASN A 164 -6.65 -9.32 -0.16
N LEU A 165 -5.84 -8.35 -0.58
CA LEU A 165 -6.32 -7.03 -1.02
C LEU A 165 -7.29 -7.15 -2.20
N ASN A 166 -6.94 -7.96 -3.20
CA ASN A 166 -7.77 -8.18 -4.37
C ASN A 166 -9.13 -8.79 -4.00
N ARG A 167 -9.16 -9.79 -3.10
CA ARG A 167 -10.42 -10.42 -2.64
C ARG A 167 -11.36 -9.40 -1.98
N HIS A 168 -10.85 -8.53 -1.11
CA HIS A 168 -11.66 -7.48 -0.47
C HIS A 168 -12.15 -6.42 -1.45
N ALA A 169 -11.43 -6.22 -2.56
CA ALA A 169 -11.84 -5.29 -3.60
C ALA A 169 -12.91 -5.86 -4.55
N GLU A 170 -13.26 -7.15 -4.49
CA GLU A 170 -14.17 -7.78 -5.47
C GLU A 170 -15.60 -7.21 -5.40
N ASP A 171 -16.14 -7.00 -4.21
CA ASP A 171 -17.50 -6.48 -4.06
C ASP A 171 -17.59 -5.02 -4.53
N LEU A 172 -16.56 -4.23 -4.24
CA LEU A 172 -16.44 -2.86 -4.75
C LEU A 172 -16.20 -2.85 -6.26
N ALA A 173 -15.40 -3.76 -6.80
CA ALA A 173 -15.19 -3.88 -8.24
C ALA A 173 -16.52 -4.09 -8.99
N LYS A 174 -17.39 -4.96 -8.47
CA LYS A 174 -18.75 -5.16 -9.00
C LYS A 174 -19.58 -3.88 -8.92
N LYS A 175 -19.55 -3.18 -7.77
CA LYS A 175 -20.25 -1.89 -7.57
C LYS A 175 -19.86 -0.85 -8.62
N TYR A 176 -18.58 -0.80 -8.97
CA TYR A 176 -18.03 0.17 -9.94
C TYR A 176 -17.90 -0.38 -11.38
N GLY A 177 -18.46 -1.55 -11.68
CA GLY A 177 -18.41 -2.15 -13.02
C GLY A 177 -17.00 -2.49 -13.52
N ILE A 178 -16.03 -2.66 -12.62
CA ILE A 178 -14.66 -3.06 -12.98
C ILE A 178 -14.65 -4.57 -13.19
N LYS A 179 -14.66 -4.98 -14.46
CA LYS A 179 -14.63 -6.40 -14.83
C LYS A 179 -13.22 -6.99 -14.76
N LYS A 180 -13.14 -8.24 -14.32
CA LYS A 180 -11.92 -9.06 -14.44
C LYS A 180 -11.76 -9.58 -15.87
N PRO A 181 -10.53 -9.88 -16.35
CA PRO A 181 -10.31 -10.45 -17.68
C PRO A 181 -11.20 -11.66 -18.00
N ASP A 182 -11.39 -12.55 -17.02
CA ASP A 182 -12.22 -13.75 -17.15
C ASP A 182 -13.70 -13.44 -17.43
N GLU A 183 -14.18 -12.27 -16.98
CA GLU A 183 -15.55 -11.80 -17.20
C GLU A 183 -15.75 -11.14 -18.57
N TYR A 184 -14.67 -10.81 -19.30
CA TYR A 184 -14.76 -10.36 -20.70
C TYR A 184 -14.84 -11.53 -21.68
N ALA A 185 -14.49 -12.74 -21.24
CA ALA A 185 -14.49 -13.94 -22.08
C ALA A 185 -15.84 -14.69 -22.08
N GLN A 186 -16.81 -14.25 -21.27
CA GLN A 186 -18.18 -14.78 -21.17
C GLN A 186 -19.15 -13.89 -21.94
#